data_AF-A0A7C8M317-F1
#
_entry.id   AF-A0A7C8M317-F1
#
_cell.length_a   1.000
_cell.length_b   1.000
_cell.length_c   1.000
_cell.angle_alpha   90.00
_cell.angle_beta   90.00
_cell.angle_gamma   90.00
#
_symmetry.space_group_name_H-M   'P 1'
#
loop_
_entity.id
_entity.type
_entity.pdbx_description
1 polymer ?
#
loop_
_entity_poly.entity_id
_entity_poly.type
_entity_poly.pdbx_seq_one_letter_code
_entity_poly.pdbx_strand_id
1 'polypeptide(L)'
;MSTGPSGSASDPLIDLSSKDMACNVGGTKGVQRVVAVDDGAVLSFKFQSYPDDASKMSYDPGHQGPCAVYLKKVDSAIKDEGAGDGWFKIFAEGYDASTSQWCNQKLIDNKGRLSIRLPKGLQGGDYLIRPELVTLHAANEGEPQFYTSCAQAYIKSSGNLVPESTVSIPGEFKHTDESLTWNIYDGMDNAKYPLPGPKVAKLVAGSSTSSTGQTEGLLPKECIAVKGDWCGKQVPSYTDETSCWKSSEDCYAQADTCYANKIATGNKPCESWSKQLCEVIQADCRAGKSGPPKVDLLPKLEKIDNGLVFEAQNEGASTSPSNQENKPAEEVKPSASATPAAAQSTPEPTPAVEKEAVVAEDNSKPAEDPKPDMVISAPPATTPSPTTVICPPGFQCVTKHTTAVVTKVKYETVYPKQKRQSLHHRRHMHSL
;
A
#
# COMPACT_ATOMS: atom_id res chain seq x y z
N MET A 1 0.81 -9.74 -3.95
CA MET A 1 0.42 -8.52 -4.69
C MET A 1 -1.00 -8.74 -5.16
N SER A 2 -1.94 -7.85 -4.84
CA SER A 2 -3.34 -7.98 -5.25
C SER A 2 -3.46 -8.05 -6.78
N THR A 3 -4.28 -8.97 -7.30
CA THR A 3 -4.59 -9.15 -8.72
C THR A 3 -5.77 -8.27 -9.17
N GLY A 4 -6.08 -7.19 -8.45
CA GLY A 4 -7.15 -6.27 -8.82
C GLY A 4 -6.93 -5.63 -10.19
N PRO A 5 -7.99 -5.33 -10.96
CA PRO A 5 -7.85 -4.62 -12.22
C PRO A 5 -7.15 -3.28 -11.99
N SER A 6 -6.21 -2.93 -12.89
CA SER A 6 -5.26 -1.82 -12.78
C SER A 6 -5.88 -0.44 -12.49
N GLY A 7 -7.19 -0.27 -12.67
CA GLY A 7 -7.91 0.96 -12.38
C GLY A 7 -8.46 1.11 -10.95
N SER A 8 -8.42 0.06 -10.12
CA SER A 8 -9.03 0.05 -8.77
C SER A 8 -8.05 -0.24 -7.63
N ALA A 9 -6.80 -0.59 -7.93
CA ALA A 9 -5.83 -0.97 -6.91
C ALA A 9 -5.44 0.17 -5.96
N SER A 10 -5.59 1.41 -6.43
CA SER A 10 -5.35 2.64 -5.65
C SER A 10 -6.64 3.32 -5.22
N ASP A 11 -7.81 2.71 -5.44
CA ASP A 11 -9.06 3.25 -4.93
C ASP A 11 -9.15 3.00 -3.42
N PRO A 12 -9.71 3.95 -2.65
CA PRO A 12 -9.90 3.76 -1.22
C PRO A 12 -11.01 2.72 -0.96
N LEU A 13 -10.83 1.95 0.11
CA LEU A 13 -11.91 1.16 0.69
C LEU A 13 -12.73 2.07 1.61
N ILE A 14 -14.03 2.18 1.31
CA ILE A 14 -14.99 3.00 2.06
C ILE A 14 -16.07 2.15 2.76
N ASP A 15 -16.35 0.94 2.26
CA ASP A 15 -17.27 0.00 2.92
C ASP A 15 -16.51 -0.83 3.96
N LEU A 16 -16.59 -0.40 5.22
CA LEU A 16 -15.92 -1.05 6.35
C LEU A 16 -16.43 -2.47 6.65
N SER A 17 -17.57 -2.86 6.07
CA SER A 17 -18.14 -4.21 6.21
C SER A 17 -17.71 -5.19 5.10
N SER A 18 -17.09 -4.69 4.03
CA SER A 18 -16.64 -5.51 2.90
C SER A 18 -15.51 -6.44 3.30
N LYS A 19 -15.50 -7.67 2.74
CA LYS A 19 -14.36 -8.59 2.82
C LYS A 19 -13.05 -7.97 2.29
N ASP A 20 -13.17 -7.01 1.37
CA ASP A 20 -12.02 -6.30 0.80
C ASP A 20 -11.26 -5.50 1.86
N MET A 21 -11.86 -5.15 3.00
CA MET A 21 -11.17 -4.47 4.10
C MET A 21 -9.93 -5.20 4.62
N ALA A 22 -9.87 -6.53 4.47
CA ALA A 22 -8.72 -7.32 4.88
C ALA A 22 -7.52 -7.08 3.95
N CYS A 23 -7.69 -7.32 2.65
CA CYS A 23 -6.57 -7.40 1.70
C CYS A 23 -6.76 -6.60 0.40
N ASN A 24 -7.71 -5.66 0.40
CA ASN A 24 -8.16 -4.86 -0.75
C ASN A 24 -8.92 -5.70 -1.81
N VAL A 25 -9.52 -5.02 -2.79
CA VAL A 25 -10.26 -5.62 -3.90
C VAL A 25 -9.38 -6.64 -4.62
N GLY A 26 -9.92 -7.86 -4.77
CA GLY A 26 -9.19 -8.99 -5.35
C GLY A 26 -8.20 -9.67 -4.39
N GLY A 27 -8.02 -9.15 -3.18
CA GLY A 27 -7.14 -9.68 -2.14
C GLY A 27 -7.65 -10.93 -1.43
N THR A 28 -8.91 -11.32 -1.68
CA THR A 28 -9.47 -12.61 -1.21
C THR A 28 -8.92 -13.82 -1.96
N LYS A 29 -8.08 -13.59 -2.98
CA LYS A 29 -7.38 -14.64 -3.73
C LYS A 29 -5.87 -14.46 -3.51
N GLY A 30 -5.24 -15.46 -2.91
CA GLY A 30 -3.79 -15.50 -2.77
C GLY A 30 -3.10 -15.59 -4.13
N VAL A 31 -1.84 -15.15 -4.14
CA VAL A 31 -0.89 -15.31 -5.25
C VAL A 31 0.06 -16.46 -4.98
N GLN A 32 0.77 -16.95 -5.98
CA GLN A 32 1.57 -18.16 -5.89
C GLN A 32 2.95 -17.96 -5.25
N ARG A 33 3.21 -16.80 -4.65
CA ARG A 33 4.53 -16.44 -4.11
C ARG A 33 4.45 -16.00 -2.66
N VAL A 34 5.31 -16.61 -1.84
CA VAL A 34 5.43 -16.34 -0.40
C VAL A 34 6.88 -15.93 -0.13
N VAL A 35 7.07 -14.76 0.49
CA VAL A 35 8.41 -14.26 0.83
C VAL A 35 8.90 -14.88 2.14
N ALA A 36 10.10 -15.44 2.15
CA ALA A 36 10.73 -15.88 3.39
C ALA A 36 11.25 -14.67 4.18
N VAL A 37 10.85 -14.54 5.43
CA VAL A 37 11.18 -13.42 6.32
C VAL A 37 11.93 -13.96 7.54
N ASP A 38 13.11 -13.41 7.84
CA ASP A 38 13.85 -13.77 9.05
C ASP A 38 13.20 -13.18 10.31
N ASP A 39 13.33 -13.89 11.43
CA ASP A 39 12.87 -13.38 12.73
C ASP A 39 13.51 -12.02 13.07
N GLY A 40 12.69 -11.07 13.54
CA GLY A 40 13.16 -9.71 13.84
C GLY A 40 13.58 -8.86 12.63
N ALA A 41 13.32 -9.31 11.39
CA ALA A 41 13.64 -8.56 10.19
C ALA A 41 12.92 -7.20 10.13
N VAL A 42 13.50 -6.26 9.38
CA VAL A 42 12.81 -5.03 8.99
C VAL A 42 11.95 -5.32 7.78
N LEU A 43 10.65 -5.04 7.89
CA LEU A 43 9.68 -5.11 6.81
C LEU A 43 9.45 -3.70 6.27
N SER A 44 9.75 -3.48 4.99
CA SER A 44 9.53 -2.20 4.31
C SER A 44 8.43 -2.36 3.27
N PHE A 45 7.29 -1.71 3.48
CA PHE A 45 6.17 -1.66 2.56
C PHE A 45 6.22 -0.37 1.74
N LYS A 46 6.22 -0.50 0.41
CA LYS A 46 6.27 0.63 -0.52
C LYS A 46 4.86 0.97 -1.00
N PHE A 47 4.38 2.15 -0.64
CA PHE A 47 3.14 2.75 -1.15
C PHE A 47 3.44 3.67 -2.33
N GLN A 48 2.62 3.58 -3.37
CA GLN A 48 2.71 4.40 -4.57
C GLN A 48 1.31 4.65 -5.15
N SER A 49 0.97 5.92 -5.40
CA SER A 49 -0.24 6.29 -6.15
C SER A 49 -0.20 5.79 -7.59
N TYR A 50 1.01 5.68 -8.17
CA TYR A 50 1.27 5.17 -9.52
C TYR A 50 2.20 3.94 -9.42
N PRO A 51 1.65 2.72 -9.25
CA PRO A 51 2.45 1.54 -8.92
C PRO A 51 3.41 1.07 -10.02
N ASP A 52 3.27 1.56 -11.25
CA ASP A 52 4.14 1.25 -12.39
C ASP A 52 5.21 2.33 -12.66
N ASP A 53 5.08 3.52 -12.05
CA ASP A 53 5.96 4.66 -12.21
C ASP A 53 6.41 5.26 -10.87
N ALA A 54 7.54 4.75 -10.37
CA ALA A 54 8.17 5.21 -9.14
C ALA A 54 8.70 6.66 -9.18
N SER A 55 8.72 7.32 -10.35
CA SER A 55 9.08 8.74 -10.46
C SER A 55 7.94 9.68 -10.05
N LYS A 56 6.71 9.16 -9.97
CA LYS A 56 5.54 9.90 -9.53
C LYS A 56 5.44 9.94 -8.01
N MET A 57 4.54 10.79 -7.53
CA MET A 57 4.24 10.91 -6.10
C MET A 57 3.85 9.55 -5.50
N SER A 58 4.31 9.32 -4.27
CA SER A 58 4.02 8.08 -3.54
C SER A 58 2.61 8.10 -2.94
N TYR A 59 2.17 9.27 -2.48
CA TYR A 59 0.90 9.48 -1.82
C TYR A 59 0.52 10.95 -1.86
N ASP A 60 -0.77 11.27 -1.76
CA ASP A 60 -1.23 12.67 -1.70
C ASP A 60 -0.91 13.30 -0.33
N PRO A 61 -0.18 14.43 -0.25
CA PRO A 61 0.11 15.09 1.01
C PRO A 61 -1.12 15.59 1.79
N GLY A 62 -2.24 15.85 1.10
CA GLY A 62 -3.51 16.25 1.71
C GLY A 62 -4.26 15.09 2.37
N HIS A 63 -3.91 13.84 2.04
CA HIS A 63 -4.54 12.64 2.60
C HIS A 63 -4.03 12.29 4.00
N GLN A 64 -3.91 13.26 4.91
CA GLN A 64 -3.33 13.08 6.24
C GLN A 64 -4.05 12.03 7.10
N GLY A 65 -3.31 11.29 7.93
CA GLY A 65 -3.85 10.26 8.80
C GLY A 65 -2.85 9.19 9.26
N PRO A 66 -3.32 8.23 10.08
CA PRO A 66 -2.48 7.24 10.72
C PRO A 66 -2.06 6.12 9.77
N CYS A 67 -1.14 5.29 10.26
CA CYS A 67 -0.76 4.04 9.63
C CYS A 67 -0.70 2.90 10.66
N ALA A 68 -0.87 1.67 10.18
CA ALA A 68 -0.76 0.48 11.01
C ALA A 68 -0.20 -0.70 10.20
N VAL A 69 0.35 -1.70 10.89
CA VAL A 69 0.69 -3.00 10.30
C VAL A 69 0.11 -4.11 11.15
N TYR A 70 -0.61 -5.02 10.50
CA TYR A 70 -1.19 -6.21 11.14
C TYR A 70 -0.56 -7.47 10.58
N LEU A 71 -0.57 -8.52 11.40
CA LEU A 71 -0.25 -9.88 11.02
C LEU A 71 -1.47 -10.77 11.23
N LYS A 72 -1.60 -11.81 10.41
CA LYS A 72 -2.51 -12.93 10.63
C LYS A 72 -1.75 -14.22 10.37
N LYS A 73 -1.64 -15.09 11.38
CA LYS A 73 -1.08 -16.42 11.19
C LYS A 73 -2.10 -17.27 10.44
N VAL A 74 -1.65 -17.99 9.42
CA VAL A 74 -2.52 -18.80 8.55
C VAL A 74 -1.93 -20.18 8.31
N ASP A 75 -2.77 -21.13 7.92
CA ASP A 75 -2.31 -22.47 7.53
C ASP A 75 -1.65 -22.47 6.14
N SER A 76 -2.04 -21.52 5.28
CA SER A 76 -1.51 -21.36 3.92
C SER A 76 -1.67 -19.92 3.48
N ALA A 77 -0.55 -19.22 3.28
CA ALA A 77 -0.52 -17.84 2.83
C ALA A 77 -1.00 -17.68 1.38
N ILE A 78 -0.98 -18.76 0.57
CA ILE A 78 -1.51 -18.71 -0.82
C ILE A 78 -3.01 -19.07 -0.92
N LYS A 79 -3.63 -19.60 0.15
CA LYS A 79 -5.04 -20.05 0.13
C LYS A 79 -5.97 -19.25 1.04
N ASP A 80 -5.46 -18.63 2.10
CA ASP A 80 -6.29 -17.85 3.03
C ASP A 80 -6.89 -16.61 2.33
N GLU A 81 -8.19 -16.37 2.53
CA GLU A 81 -8.89 -15.21 1.94
C GLU A 81 -8.54 -13.88 2.63
N GLY A 82 -7.79 -13.91 3.74
CA GLY A 82 -7.49 -12.77 4.59
C GLY A 82 -8.66 -12.35 5.48
N ALA A 83 -9.88 -12.30 4.94
CA ALA A 83 -11.07 -11.88 5.66
C ALA A 83 -11.39 -12.77 6.87
N GLY A 84 -11.89 -12.17 7.95
CA GLY A 84 -12.27 -12.85 9.19
C GLY A 84 -11.29 -12.61 10.34
N ASP A 85 -11.45 -13.40 11.41
CA ASP A 85 -10.65 -13.32 12.64
C ASP A 85 -9.20 -13.80 12.43
N GLY A 86 -8.33 -13.44 13.37
CA GLY A 86 -6.92 -13.84 13.42
C GLY A 86 -5.94 -12.68 13.23
N TRP A 87 -6.43 -11.47 12.96
CA TRP A 87 -5.57 -10.29 12.80
C TRP A 87 -5.12 -9.75 14.15
N PHE A 88 -3.85 -9.37 14.24
CA PHE A 88 -3.31 -8.67 15.40
C PHE A 88 -2.36 -7.56 14.94
N LYS A 89 -2.44 -6.40 15.57
CA LYS A 89 -1.65 -5.24 15.21
C LYS A 89 -0.24 -5.35 15.80
N ILE A 90 0.79 -5.12 15.00
CA ILE A 90 2.19 -5.12 15.47
C ILE A 90 2.81 -3.72 15.50
N PHE A 91 2.14 -2.75 14.88
CA PHE A 91 2.60 -1.38 14.77
C PHE A 91 1.42 -0.44 14.50
N ALA A 92 1.46 0.75 15.10
CA ALA A 92 0.52 1.85 14.88
C ALA A 92 1.23 3.20 15.07
N GLU A 93 0.99 4.15 14.18
CA GLU A 93 1.46 5.53 14.36
C GLU A 93 0.35 6.49 13.93
N GLY A 94 0.08 7.48 14.78
CA GLY A 94 -0.97 8.50 14.58
C GLY A 94 -0.36 9.84 14.18
N TYR A 95 -0.73 10.87 14.94
CA TYR A 95 -0.13 12.20 14.85
C TYR A 95 1.02 12.33 15.86
N ASP A 96 2.19 12.75 15.38
CA ASP A 96 3.35 13.08 16.21
C ASP A 96 3.43 14.58 16.43
N ALA A 97 3.10 15.02 17.64
CA ALA A 97 3.14 16.44 18.02
C ALA A 97 4.56 17.03 18.07
N SER A 98 5.60 16.19 18.16
CA SER A 98 7.00 16.67 18.19
C SER A 98 7.50 17.11 16.81
N THR A 99 7.00 16.48 15.75
CA THR A 99 7.31 16.85 14.36
C THR A 99 6.15 17.54 13.66
N SER A 100 4.98 17.61 14.30
CA SER A 100 3.72 18.08 13.73
C SER A 100 3.29 17.31 12.47
N GLN A 101 3.54 16.01 12.43
CA GLN A 101 3.28 15.16 11.27
C GLN A 101 2.41 13.96 11.60
N TRP A 102 1.52 13.61 10.67
CA TRP A 102 0.85 12.32 10.60
C TRP A 102 1.79 11.23 10.07
N CYS A 103 1.50 9.97 10.37
CA CYS A 103 2.31 8.86 9.86
C CYS A 103 2.49 8.87 8.34
N ASN A 104 1.42 9.12 7.57
CA ASN A 104 1.54 9.10 6.12
C ASN A 104 2.38 10.25 5.54
N GLN A 105 2.51 11.38 6.25
CA GLN A 105 3.46 12.43 5.89
C GLN A 105 4.90 11.95 6.12
N LYS A 106 5.18 11.29 7.26
CA LYS A 106 6.48 10.63 7.51
C LYS A 106 6.79 9.56 6.44
N LEU A 107 5.77 8.83 5.97
CA LEU A 107 5.89 7.87 4.88
C LEU A 107 6.24 8.55 3.55
N ILE A 108 5.61 9.68 3.22
CA ILE A 108 5.92 10.48 2.02
C ILE A 108 7.37 10.93 2.06
N ASP A 109 7.81 11.49 3.20
CA ASP A 109 9.20 11.90 3.44
C ASP A 109 10.17 10.71 3.32
N ASN A 110 9.73 9.52 3.75
CA ASN A 110 10.46 8.27 3.58
C ASN A 110 10.31 7.64 2.17
N LYS A 111 10.07 8.48 1.16
CA LYS A 111 9.93 8.08 -0.24
C LYS A 111 8.85 7.00 -0.41
N GLY A 112 7.71 7.11 0.26
CA GLY A 112 6.62 6.14 0.17
C GLY A 112 6.83 4.85 0.95
N ARG A 113 7.77 4.78 1.91
CA ARG A 113 8.06 3.55 2.66
C ARG A 113 7.52 3.59 4.08
N LEU A 114 6.76 2.56 4.43
CA LEU A 114 6.45 2.19 5.79
C LEU A 114 7.39 1.06 6.22
N SER A 115 8.44 1.39 6.97
CA SER A 115 9.44 0.41 7.43
C SER A 115 9.26 0.15 8.92
N ILE A 116 8.97 -1.10 9.30
CA ILE A 116 8.77 -1.51 10.70
C ILE A 116 9.64 -2.73 11.01
N ARG A 117 9.97 -2.94 12.29
CA ARG A 117 10.66 -4.15 12.73
C ARG A 117 9.65 -5.21 13.15
N LEU A 118 9.77 -6.41 12.58
CA LEU A 118 9.00 -7.58 13.00
C LEU A 118 9.32 -7.91 14.47
N PRO A 119 8.33 -8.25 15.31
CA PRO A 119 8.60 -8.77 16.65
C PRO A 119 9.50 -10.01 16.57
N LYS A 120 10.48 -10.11 17.48
CA LYS A 120 11.30 -11.32 17.60
C LYS A 120 10.55 -12.42 18.31
N GLY A 121 10.84 -13.68 17.99
CA GLY A 121 10.31 -14.84 18.68
C GLY A 121 8.85 -15.16 18.38
N LEU A 122 8.26 -14.57 17.33
CA LEU A 122 6.95 -14.99 16.83
C LEU A 122 6.96 -16.48 16.47
N GLN A 123 5.81 -17.14 16.58
CA GLN A 123 5.67 -18.50 16.10
C GLN A 123 6.00 -18.61 14.60
N GLY A 124 6.91 -19.50 14.21
CA GLY A 124 7.26 -19.70 12.80
C GLY A 124 6.10 -20.21 11.93
N GLY A 125 6.13 -19.93 10.63
CA GLY A 125 5.15 -20.44 9.65
C GLY A 125 4.60 -19.36 8.72
N ASP A 126 3.46 -19.66 8.09
CA ASP A 126 2.82 -18.78 7.11
C ASP A 126 1.97 -17.67 7.77
N TYR A 127 2.08 -16.47 7.20
CA TYR A 127 1.42 -15.26 7.64
C TYR A 127 0.93 -14.42 6.45
N LEU A 128 -0.20 -13.74 6.66
CA LEU A 128 -0.56 -12.56 5.90
C LEU A 128 -0.12 -11.31 6.67
N ILE A 129 0.44 -10.34 5.96
CA ILE A 129 0.90 -9.06 6.51
C ILE A 129 0.15 -7.92 5.83
N ARG A 130 -0.54 -7.10 6.62
CA ARG A 130 -1.44 -6.04 6.16
C ARG A 130 -0.93 -4.67 6.60
N PRO A 131 -0.15 -3.95 5.77
CA PRO A 131 0.08 -2.54 5.97
C PRO A 131 -1.19 -1.73 5.61
N GLU A 132 -1.54 -0.78 6.45
CA GLU A 132 -2.75 0.04 6.35
C GLU A 132 -2.38 1.51 6.47
N LEU A 133 -2.92 2.33 5.58
CA LEU A 133 -3.04 3.77 5.74
C LEU A 133 -4.52 4.13 5.85
N VAL A 134 -4.84 5.03 6.77
CA VAL A 134 -6.17 5.64 6.87
C VAL A 134 -6.01 7.13 6.56
N THR A 135 -6.87 7.68 5.72
CA THR A 135 -6.89 9.11 5.43
C THR A 135 -8.13 9.74 6.01
N LEU A 136 -7.93 10.91 6.61
CA LEU A 136 -8.93 11.58 7.44
C LEU A 136 -9.42 12.89 6.85
N HIS A 137 -9.00 13.23 5.63
CA HIS A 137 -9.30 14.50 4.98
C HIS A 137 -10.81 14.77 4.79
N ALA A 138 -11.63 13.71 4.77
CA ALA A 138 -13.09 13.74 4.73
C ALA A 138 -13.74 12.90 5.86
N ALA A 139 -12.98 12.53 6.89
CA ALA A 139 -13.49 11.71 8.00
C ALA A 139 -14.59 12.42 8.81
N ASN A 140 -14.46 13.74 8.99
CA ASN A 140 -15.48 14.58 9.62
C ASN A 140 -16.79 14.66 8.82
N GLU A 141 -16.77 14.30 7.54
CA GLU A 141 -17.94 14.22 6.66
C GLU A 141 -18.51 12.79 6.56
N GLY A 142 -17.93 11.86 7.32
CA GLY A 142 -18.35 10.46 7.35
C GLY A 142 -17.68 9.57 6.30
N GLU A 143 -16.64 10.07 5.61
CA GLU A 143 -15.94 9.38 4.52
C GLU A 143 -14.45 9.14 4.82
N PRO A 144 -14.10 8.41 5.90
CA PRO A 144 -12.72 7.96 6.09
C PRO A 144 -12.33 6.96 4.99
N GLN A 145 -11.08 7.03 4.53
CA GLN A 145 -10.61 6.21 3.42
C GLN A 145 -9.48 5.28 3.84
N PHE A 146 -9.63 3.99 3.55
CA PHE A 146 -8.62 2.99 3.87
C PHE A 146 -7.83 2.58 2.62
N TYR A 147 -6.52 2.54 2.73
CA TYR A 147 -5.61 2.02 1.71
C TYR A 147 -4.78 0.90 2.31
N THR A 148 -5.01 -0.31 1.82
CA THR A 148 -4.37 -1.52 2.34
C THR A 148 -4.04 -2.50 1.23
N SER A 149 -3.22 -3.50 1.54
CA SER A 149 -2.99 -4.69 0.72
C SER A 149 -2.42 -5.78 1.63
N CYS A 150 -2.35 -7.03 1.14
CA CYS A 150 -1.70 -8.11 1.88
C CYS A 150 -0.42 -8.62 1.18
N ALA A 151 0.62 -8.80 1.98
CA ALA A 151 1.81 -9.54 1.63
C ALA A 151 1.74 -10.96 2.24
N GLN A 152 2.22 -11.94 1.49
CA GLN A 152 2.26 -13.35 1.90
C GLN A 152 3.68 -13.67 2.35
N ALA A 153 3.85 -14.07 3.60
CA ALA A 153 5.16 -14.28 4.18
C ALA A 153 5.26 -15.60 4.93
N TYR A 154 6.41 -16.25 4.83
CA TYR A 154 6.82 -17.34 5.70
C TYR A 154 7.81 -16.79 6.72
N ILE A 155 7.43 -16.70 7.99
CA ILE A 155 8.30 -16.24 9.07
C ILE A 155 9.19 -17.39 9.52
N LYS A 156 10.50 -17.24 9.31
CA LYS A 156 11.57 -18.13 9.76
C LYS A 156 11.92 -17.80 11.21
N SER A 157 11.16 -18.38 12.13
CA SER A 157 11.37 -18.22 13.57
C SER A 157 11.25 -19.56 14.28
N SER A 158 12.06 -19.75 15.33
CA SER A 158 11.97 -20.86 16.27
C SER A 158 11.19 -20.50 17.54
N GLY A 159 10.69 -19.27 17.63
CA GLY A 159 9.91 -18.81 18.76
C GLY A 159 8.49 -19.38 18.80
N ASN A 160 7.77 -19.07 19.88
CA ASN A 160 6.40 -19.52 20.14
C ASN A 160 5.49 -18.37 20.57
N LEU A 161 5.89 -17.11 20.36
CA LEU A 161 5.05 -15.98 20.72
C LEU A 161 3.85 -15.86 19.77
N VAL A 162 2.68 -15.69 20.38
CA VAL A 162 1.38 -15.50 19.74
C VAL A 162 0.70 -14.27 20.34
N PRO A 163 -0.21 -13.59 19.63
CA PRO A 163 -0.98 -12.49 20.24
C PRO A 163 -1.89 -13.01 21.36
N GLU A 164 -2.04 -12.24 22.43
CA GLU A 164 -2.99 -12.53 23.53
C GLU A 164 -4.45 -12.52 23.05
N SER A 165 -4.74 -11.73 22.02
CA SER A 165 -6.06 -11.61 21.39
C SER A 165 -5.95 -11.23 19.92
N THR A 166 -6.94 -11.61 19.12
CA THR A 166 -7.08 -11.24 17.71
C THR A 166 -8.40 -10.51 17.46
N VAL A 167 -8.50 -9.90 16.28
CA VAL A 167 -9.71 -9.23 15.79
C VAL A 167 -10.07 -9.71 14.39
N SER A 168 -11.34 -9.50 14.01
CA SER A 168 -11.83 -9.78 12.66
C SER A 168 -11.74 -8.55 11.77
N ILE A 169 -11.19 -8.72 10.56
CA ILE A 169 -11.24 -7.72 9.50
C ILE A 169 -11.93 -8.36 8.29
N PRO A 170 -13.10 -7.88 7.83
CA PRO A 170 -13.92 -6.80 8.42
C PRO A 170 -14.53 -7.16 9.78
N GLY A 171 -15.03 -6.15 10.49
CA GLY A 171 -15.70 -6.28 11.80
C GLY A 171 -15.10 -5.38 12.89
N GLU A 172 -13.80 -5.11 12.80
CA GLU A 172 -13.08 -4.26 13.76
C GLU A 172 -13.44 -2.77 13.66
N PHE A 173 -13.56 -2.24 12.44
CA PHE A 173 -13.74 -0.81 12.19
C PHE A 173 -15.21 -0.44 12.01
N LYS A 174 -15.63 0.70 12.56
CA LYS A 174 -16.98 1.25 12.40
C LYS A 174 -16.91 2.73 12.04
N HIS A 175 -17.80 3.18 11.16
CA HIS A 175 -17.90 4.59 10.79
C HIS A 175 -18.16 5.53 11.98
N THR A 176 -18.64 4.99 13.10
CA THR A 176 -18.89 5.75 14.34
C THR A 176 -17.70 5.78 15.30
N ASP A 177 -16.59 5.11 14.97
CA ASP A 177 -15.38 5.14 15.81
C ASP A 177 -14.81 6.56 15.80
N GLU A 178 -14.45 7.08 16.98
CA GLU A 178 -13.91 8.44 17.14
C GLU A 178 -12.70 8.70 16.22
N SER A 179 -11.87 7.68 16.03
CA SER A 179 -10.71 7.69 15.13
C SER A 179 -11.06 7.89 13.65
N LEU A 180 -12.29 7.55 13.27
CA LEU A 180 -12.79 7.56 11.89
C LEU A 180 -13.80 8.68 11.61
N THR A 181 -14.18 9.44 12.63
CA THR A 181 -14.97 10.69 12.52
C THR A 181 -14.14 11.93 12.85
N TRP A 182 -12.82 11.78 12.99
CA TRP A 182 -11.92 12.82 13.48
C TRP A 182 -11.82 14.00 12.50
N ASN A 183 -11.90 15.23 13.01
CA ASN A 183 -11.66 16.44 12.22
C ASN A 183 -10.21 16.89 12.38
N ILE A 184 -9.41 16.73 11.32
CA ILE A 184 -7.99 17.08 11.31
C ILE A 184 -7.71 18.58 11.15
N TYR A 185 -8.71 19.37 10.73
CA TYR A 185 -8.54 20.77 10.37
C TYR A 185 -8.82 21.72 11.54
N ASP A 186 -9.93 21.51 12.24
CA ASP A 186 -10.43 22.46 13.24
C ASP A 186 -11.12 21.77 14.43
N GLY A 187 -11.01 22.39 15.61
CA GLY A 187 -11.79 22.03 16.79
C GLY A 187 -11.31 20.80 17.56
N MET A 188 -10.29 20.09 17.06
CA MET A 188 -9.67 18.95 17.74
C MET A 188 -8.16 19.15 17.88
N ASP A 189 -7.63 18.66 18.99
CA ASP A 189 -6.19 18.61 19.23
C ASP A 189 -5.65 17.29 18.66
N ASN A 190 -5.00 17.35 17.49
CA ASN A 190 -4.48 16.15 16.81
C ASN A 190 -3.51 15.33 17.70
N ALA A 191 -2.88 15.93 18.71
CA ALA A 191 -2.06 15.19 19.68
C ALA A 191 -2.87 14.21 20.55
N LYS A 192 -4.20 14.31 20.53
CA LYS A 192 -5.14 13.42 21.25
C LYS A 192 -5.84 12.43 20.33
N TYR A 193 -5.44 12.34 19.06
CA TYR A 193 -6.05 11.45 18.09
C TYR A 193 -6.08 9.99 18.60
N PRO A 194 -7.25 9.35 18.73
CA PRO A 194 -7.33 7.93 19.05
C PRO A 194 -6.97 7.09 17.82
N LEU A 195 -6.08 6.12 17.98
CA LEU A 195 -5.72 5.22 16.88
C LEU A 195 -6.87 4.25 16.54
N PRO A 196 -7.14 4.01 15.24
CA PRO A 196 -8.21 3.09 14.82
C PRO A 196 -7.83 1.63 15.08
N GLY A 197 -8.82 0.78 15.39
CA GLY A 197 -8.64 -0.66 15.60
C GLY A 197 -8.02 -1.03 16.97
N PRO A 198 -7.53 -2.28 17.16
CA PRO A 198 -7.06 -2.74 18.46
C PRO A 198 -5.74 -2.06 18.84
N LYS A 199 -5.35 -2.13 20.11
CA LYS A 199 -3.98 -1.75 20.52
C LYS A 199 -2.95 -2.66 19.83
N VAL A 200 -1.69 -2.21 19.78
CA VAL A 200 -0.57 -3.08 19.41
C VAL A 200 -0.59 -4.30 20.33
N ALA A 201 -0.48 -5.48 19.73
CA ALA A 201 -0.74 -6.74 20.38
C ALA A 201 0.32 -7.02 21.45
N LYS A 202 -0.16 -7.42 22.64
CA LYS A 202 0.68 -8.05 23.63
C LYS A 202 0.96 -9.48 23.20
N LEU A 203 2.23 -9.85 23.14
CA LEU A 203 2.66 -11.18 22.72
C LEU A 203 2.92 -12.07 23.95
N VAL A 204 2.37 -13.28 23.92
CA VAL A 204 2.46 -14.27 25.01
C VAL A 204 3.01 -15.59 24.48
N ALA A 205 3.59 -16.39 25.37
CA ALA A 205 4.08 -17.72 25.01
C ALA A 205 2.91 -18.64 24.65
N GLY A 206 2.86 -19.08 23.39
CA GLY A 206 1.94 -20.09 22.90
C GLY A 206 2.51 -21.50 22.96
N SER A 207 1.78 -22.45 22.38
CA SER A 207 2.24 -23.83 22.26
C SER A 207 3.44 -23.90 21.30
N SER A 208 4.53 -24.52 21.75
CA SER A 208 5.72 -24.74 20.92
C SER A 208 5.38 -25.64 19.74
N THR A 209 5.52 -25.13 18.53
CA THR A 209 5.40 -25.91 17.29
C THR A 209 6.69 -25.74 16.50
N SER A 210 7.31 -26.85 16.12
CA SER A 210 8.50 -26.81 15.25
C SER A 210 8.08 -26.40 13.84
N SER A 211 8.58 -25.27 13.34
CA SER A 211 8.34 -24.85 11.96
C SER A 211 9.06 -25.80 10.98
N THR A 212 8.33 -26.41 10.05
CA THR A 212 8.86 -27.43 9.11
C THR A 212 9.54 -26.87 7.86
N GLY A 213 9.96 -25.60 7.88
CA GLY A 213 10.44 -24.89 6.69
C GLY A 213 9.30 -24.44 5.76
N GLN A 214 9.61 -23.54 4.83
CA GLN A 214 8.65 -23.06 3.83
C GLN A 214 8.41 -24.14 2.77
N THR A 215 7.15 -24.56 2.60
CA THR A 215 6.75 -25.58 1.61
C THR A 215 5.92 -25.04 0.46
N GLU A 216 5.36 -23.83 0.59
CA GLU A 216 4.53 -23.20 -0.42
C GLU A 216 5.07 -21.84 -0.87
N GLY A 217 4.61 -21.37 -2.02
CA GLY A 217 4.97 -20.06 -2.54
C GLY A 217 6.42 -19.89 -3.03
N LEU A 218 7.15 -21.00 -3.16
CA LEU A 218 8.52 -21.03 -3.67
C LEU A 218 8.56 -20.66 -5.15
N LEU A 219 9.62 -19.97 -5.59
CA LEU A 219 9.88 -19.76 -7.02
C LEU A 219 10.15 -21.12 -7.67
N PRO A 220 9.38 -21.53 -8.71
CA PRO A 220 9.73 -22.72 -9.47
C PRO A 220 11.10 -22.54 -10.13
N LYS A 221 11.96 -23.56 -10.04
CA LYS A 221 13.36 -23.49 -10.49
C LYS A 221 13.50 -23.25 -12.00
N GLU A 222 12.47 -23.58 -12.76
CA GLU A 222 12.43 -23.41 -14.22
C GLU A 222 12.03 -22.00 -14.67
N CYS A 223 11.55 -21.16 -13.75
CA CYS A 223 11.20 -19.78 -14.09
C CYS A 223 12.47 -18.96 -14.27
N ILE A 224 12.63 -18.34 -15.44
CA ILE A 224 13.70 -17.37 -15.72
C ILE A 224 13.18 -15.93 -15.75
N ALA A 225 11.86 -15.74 -15.61
CA ALA A 225 11.20 -14.44 -15.50
C ALA A 225 9.91 -14.60 -14.69
N VAL A 226 9.50 -13.55 -13.98
CA VAL A 226 8.22 -13.54 -13.25
C VAL A 226 7.49 -12.21 -13.34
N LYS A 227 6.16 -12.27 -13.32
CA LYS A 227 5.26 -11.10 -13.21
C LYS A 227 3.96 -11.52 -12.53
N GLY A 228 3.79 -11.13 -11.26
CA GLY A 228 2.75 -11.75 -10.44
C GLY A 228 2.92 -13.26 -10.44
N ASP A 229 1.88 -13.99 -10.85
CA ASP A 229 1.90 -15.44 -10.97
C ASP A 229 2.38 -15.97 -12.33
N TRP A 230 2.64 -15.09 -13.30
CA TRP A 230 3.25 -15.53 -14.56
C TRP A 230 4.71 -15.94 -14.33
N CYS A 231 5.08 -17.11 -14.87
CA CYS A 231 6.42 -17.68 -14.86
C CYS A 231 6.85 -17.91 -16.31
N GLY A 232 7.81 -17.11 -16.78
CA GLY A 232 8.45 -17.31 -18.07
C GLY A 232 9.49 -18.43 -17.96
N LYS A 233 9.42 -19.43 -18.84
CA LYS A 233 10.30 -20.60 -18.87
C LYS A 233 11.20 -20.57 -20.10
N GLN A 234 12.43 -21.05 -19.96
CA GLN A 234 13.35 -21.14 -21.09
C GLN A 234 12.70 -21.84 -22.29
N VAL A 235 12.82 -21.22 -23.48
CA VAL A 235 12.30 -21.78 -24.73
C VAL A 235 13.08 -23.05 -25.13
N PRO A 236 12.52 -23.91 -26.01
CA PRO A 236 13.23 -25.09 -26.50
C PRO A 236 14.60 -24.78 -27.14
N SER A 237 15.52 -25.75 -27.10
CA SER A 237 16.77 -25.70 -27.86
C SER A 237 16.55 -25.82 -29.36
N TYR A 238 17.38 -25.12 -30.13
CA TYR A 238 17.36 -25.13 -31.59
C TYR A 238 18.76 -25.26 -32.19
N THR A 239 18.86 -26.07 -33.23
CA THR A 239 20.11 -26.34 -33.98
C THR A 239 19.96 -26.10 -35.47
N ASP A 240 18.74 -25.85 -35.94
CA ASP A 240 18.41 -25.56 -37.32
C ASP A 240 17.38 -24.42 -37.40
N GLU A 241 17.13 -23.94 -38.61
CA GLU A 241 16.23 -22.81 -38.83
C GLU A 241 14.78 -23.10 -38.37
N THR A 242 14.27 -24.30 -38.65
CA THR A 242 12.90 -24.68 -38.30
C THR A 242 12.69 -24.71 -36.78
N SER A 243 13.61 -25.34 -36.05
CA SER A 243 13.59 -25.36 -34.58
C SER A 243 13.81 -23.98 -33.96
N CYS A 244 14.59 -23.12 -34.61
CA CYS A 244 14.82 -21.74 -34.14
C CYS A 244 13.53 -20.92 -34.21
N TRP A 245 12.85 -20.90 -35.36
CA TRP A 245 11.60 -20.15 -35.50
C TRP A 245 10.49 -20.70 -34.60
N LYS A 246 10.42 -22.01 -34.38
CA LYS A 246 9.52 -22.61 -33.38
C LYS A 246 9.80 -22.11 -31.96
N SER A 247 11.06 -21.94 -31.61
CA SER A 247 11.46 -21.40 -30.30
C SER A 247 11.15 -19.90 -30.19
N SER A 248 11.23 -19.16 -31.29
CA SER A 248 10.76 -17.77 -31.36
C SER A 248 9.24 -17.69 -31.14
N GLU A 249 8.45 -18.54 -31.78
CA GLU A 249 6.99 -18.59 -31.61
C GLU A 249 6.61 -18.90 -30.16
N ASP A 250 7.25 -19.88 -29.53
CA ASP A 250 7.06 -20.19 -28.12
C ASP A 250 7.38 -18.98 -27.22
N CYS A 251 8.48 -18.28 -27.49
CA CYS A 251 8.87 -17.09 -26.75
C CYS A 251 7.76 -16.02 -26.76
N TYR A 252 7.21 -15.71 -27.93
CA TYR A 252 6.16 -14.69 -28.07
C TYR A 252 4.82 -15.17 -27.50
N ALA A 253 4.48 -16.46 -27.59
CA ALA A 253 3.30 -17.00 -26.93
C ALA A 253 3.37 -16.86 -25.39
N GLN A 254 4.55 -17.08 -24.81
CA GLN A 254 4.77 -16.80 -23.39
C GLN A 254 4.68 -15.31 -23.07
N ALA A 255 5.18 -14.44 -23.96
CA ALA A 255 5.06 -12.98 -23.82
C ALA A 255 3.60 -12.52 -23.85
N ASP A 256 2.78 -13.03 -24.76
CA ASP A 256 1.36 -12.72 -24.87
C ASP A 256 0.63 -13.06 -23.56
N THR A 257 0.96 -14.22 -22.97
CA THR A 257 0.44 -14.62 -21.66
C THR A 257 0.88 -13.65 -20.55
N CYS A 258 2.12 -13.14 -20.60
CA CYS A 258 2.63 -12.14 -19.66
C CYS A 258 1.85 -10.81 -19.74
N TYR A 259 1.58 -10.32 -20.95
CA TYR A 259 0.85 -9.08 -21.19
C TYR A 259 -0.65 -9.21 -20.88
N ALA A 260 -1.23 -10.40 -21.04
CA ALA A 260 -2.62 -10.66 -20.67
C ALA A 260 -2.86 -10.57 -19.15
N ASN A 261 -1.84 -10.84 -18.32
CA ASN A 261 -1.93 -10.75 -16.87
C ASN A 261 -1.90 -9.29 -16.39
N LYS A 262 -3.06 -8.65 -16.21
CA LYS A 262 -3.14 -7.23 -15.81
C LYS A 262 -2.91 -7.07 -14.30
N ILE A 263 -1.74 -6.54 -13.93
CA ILE A 263 -1.40 -6.19 -12.54
C ILE A 263 -1.03 -4.70 -12.45
N ALA A 264 -1.22 -4.11 -11.27
CA ALA A 264 -1.02 -2.68 -11.05
C ALA A 264 0.42 -2.19 -11.30
N THR A 265 1.42 -3.06 -11.14
CA THR A 265 2.85 -2.70 -11.30
C THR A 265 3.34 -2.64 -12.75
N GLY A 266 2.44 -2.74 -13.73
CA GLY A 266 2.76 -2.59 -15.16
C GLY A 266 3.44 -3.79 -15.80
N ASN A 267 4.01 -3.59 -17.01
CA ASN A 267 4.46 -4.64 -17.92
C ASN A 267 5.98 -4.74 -18.16
N LYS A 268 6.80 -3.99 -17.40
CA LYS A 268 8.27 -4.00 -17.52
C LYS A 268 8.91 -5.41 -17.56
N PRO A 269 8.43 -6.42 -16.79
CA PRO A 269 8.94 -7.78 -16.93
C PRO A 269 8.65 -8.42 -18.29
N CYS A 270 7.47 -8.18 -18.88
CA CYS A 270 7.11 -8.67 -20.20
C CYS A 270 7.91 -7.97 -21.30
N GLU A 271 8.14 -6.66 -21.16
CA GLU A 271 8.99 -5.88 -22.08
C GLU A 271 10.42 -6.42 -22.07
N SER A 272 10.95 -6.72 -20.87
CA SER A 272 12.28 -7.32 -20.71
C SER A 272 12.34 -8.71 -21.33
N TRP A 273 11.29 -9.53 -21.16
CA TRP A 273 11.16 -10.83 -21.82
C TRP A 273 11.21 -10.72 -23.35
N SER A 274 10.34 -9.89 -23.95
CA SER A 274 10.27 -9.71 -25.40
C SER A 274 11.61 -9.23 -25.96
N LYS A 275 12.22 -8.21 -25.32
CA LYS A 275 13.44 -7.57 -25.82
C LYS A 275 14.70 -8.41 -25.62
N GLN A 276 14.86 -9.01 -24.43
CA GLN A 276 16.11 -9.67 -24.06
C GLN A 276 16.13 -11.16 -24.45
N LEU A 277 14.98 -11.75 -24.75
CA LEU A 277 14.88 -13.14 -25.18
C LEU A 277 14.30 -13.27 -26.59
N CYS A 278 13.07 -12.82 -26.83
CA CYS A 278 12.38 -13.13 -28.08
C CYS A 278 13.00 -12.43 -29.31
N GLU A 279 13.33 -11.13 -29.20
CA GLU A 279 14.02 -10.39 -30.26
C GLU A 279 15.42 -10.97 -30.54
N VAL A 280 16.11 -11.44 -29.50
CA VAL A 280 17.44 -12.09 -29.63
C VAL A 280 17.33 -13.41 -30.39
N ILE A 281 16.32 -14.24 -30.07
CA ILE A 281 16.08 -15.49 -30.79
C ILE A 281 15.79 -15.20 -32.27
N GLN A 282 14.94 -14.22 -32.60
CA GLN A 282 14.68 -13.86 -34.00
C GLN A 282 15.96 -13.42 -34.74
N ALA A 283 16.82 -12.65 -34.09
CA ALA A 283 18.10 -12.25 -34.65
C ALA A 283 19.02 -13.46 -34.87
N ASP A 284 19.04 -14.41 -33.93
CA ASP A 284 19.81 -15.65 -34.04
C ASP A 284 19.29 -16.55 -35.17
N CYS A 285 17.97 -16.66 -35.36
CA CYS A 285 17.38 -17.43 -36.48
C CYS A 285 17.78 -16.84 -37.83
N ARG A 286 17.72 -15.52 -37.98
CA ARG A 286 18.16 -14.83 -39.21
C ARG A 286 19.66 -14.99 -39.47
N ALA A 287 20.45 -15.14 -38.40
CA ALA A 287 21.90 -15.33 -38.47
C ALA A 287 22.31 -16.81 -38.58
N GLY A 288 21.37 -17.76 -38.60
CA GLY A 288 21.67 -19.20 -38.66
C GLY A 288 22.41 -19.74 -37.43
N LYS A 289 22.20 -19.14 -36.26
CA LYS A 289 22.82 -19.59 -35.00
C LYS A 289 21.99 -20.67 -34.31
N SER A 290 22.66 -21.50 -33.52
CA SER A 290 22.04 -22.44 -32.58
C SER A 290 21.85 -21.82 -31.19
N GLY A 291 20.85 -22.25 -30.43
CA GLY A 291 20.50 -21.67 -29.13
C GLY A 291 19.47 -22.50 -28.35
N PRO A 292 18.83 -21.94 -27.30
CA PRO A 292 18.56 -20.53 -27.07
C PRO A 292 19.64 -19.75 -26.29
N PRO A 293 19.57 -18.41 -26.31
CA PRO A 293 20.35 -17.57 -25.42
C PRO A 293 20.00 -17.88 -23.95
N LYS A 294 21.03 -17.95 -23.10
CA LYS A 294 20.88 -18.10 -21.66
C LYS A 294 20.66 -16.72 -21.05
N VAL A 295 19.46 -16.45 -20.58
CA VAL A 295 19.10 -15.21 -19.90
C VAL A 295 18.52 -15.53 -18.53
N ASP A 296 18.83 -14.70 -17.55
CA ASP A 296 18.15 -14.69 -16.25
C ASP A 296 17.49 -13.31 -16.10
N LEU A 297 16.17 -13.31 -16.26
CA LEU A 297 15.32 -12.12 -16.21
C LEU A 297 14.51 -12.08 -14.90
N LEU A 298 14.88 -12.89 -13.91
CA LEU A 298 14.28 -12.80 -12.59
C LEU A 298 14.59 -11.43 -11.97
N PRO A 299 13.62 -10.80 -11.29
CA PRO A 299 13.87 -9.59 -10.53
C PRO A 299 15.00 -9.82 -9.53
N LYS A 300 16.06 -9.02 -9.65
CA LYS A 300 17.16 -9.07 -8.70
C LYS A 300 16.73 -8.38 -7.41
N LEU A 301 17.06 -8.99 -6.27
CA LEU A 301 16.86 -8.33 -4.97
C LEU A 301 17.79 -7.13 -4.88
N GLU A 302 17.21 -5.94 -4.90
CA GLU A 302 17.96 -4.71 -4.68
C GLU A 302 18.16 -4.49 -3.18
N LYS A 303 19.32 -3.94 -2.79
CA LYS A 303 19.49 -3.42 -1.44
C LYS A 303 18.62 -2.18 -1.30
N ILE A 304 17.63 -2.26 -0.42
CA ILE A 304 16.75 -1.14 -0.13
C ILE A 304 17.37 -0.33 1.02
N ASP A 305 17.53 0.97 0.80
CA ASP A 305 17.67 1.92 1.90
C ASP A 305 16.31 2.03 2.60
N ASN A 306 16.23 1.51 3.82
CA ASN A 306 14.99 1.47 4.59
C ASN A 306 14.55 2.87 5.07
N GLY A 307 15.44 3.86 4.98
CA GLY A 307 15.22 5.22 5.45
C GLY A 307 14.76 5.24 6.90
N LEU A 308 13.66 5.95 7.18
CA LEU A 308 13.02 5.93 8.49
C LEU A 308 12.47 4.52 8.78
N VAL A 309 13.01 3.88 9.81
CA VAL A 309 12.44 2.66 10.40
C VAL A 309 11.75 3.07 11.69
N PHE A 310 10.45 2.82 11.76
CA PHE A 310 9.69 3.08 12.97
C PHE A 310 10.10 2.10 14.08
N GLU A 311 10.14 2.60 15.31
CA GLU A 311 10.50 1.80 16.48
C GLU A 311 9.50 0.66 16.70
N ALA A 312 10.01 -0.46 17.23
CA ALA A 312 9.17 -1.59 17.57
C ALA A 312 8.30 -1.26 18.79
N GLN A 313 7.00 -1.53 18.70
CA GLN A 313 6.02 -1.16 19.74
C GLN A 313 5.47 -2.37 20.52
N ASN A 314 5.99 -3.58 20.30
CA ASN A 314 5.46 -4.79 20.93
C ASN A 314 6.14 -5.02 22.28
N GLU A 315 5.37 -4.92 23.37
CA GLU A 315 5.82 -5.32 24.70
C GLU A 315 5.71 -6.85 24.84
N GLY A 316 6.85 -7.55 24.77
CA GLY A 316 6.85 -9.01 24.94
C GLY A 316 8.13 -9.70 24.49
N ALA A 317 9.24 -9.45 25.20
CA ALA A 317 10.35 -10.38 25.49
C ALA A 317 11.63 -9.59 25.79
N SER A 318 11.71 -9.03 27.01
CA SER A 318 13.02 -8.88 27.64
C SER A 318 13.57 -10.28 27.88
N THR A 319 14.46 -10.73 27.00
CA THR A 319 15.44 -11.74 27.36
C THR A 319 16.78 -11.04 27.41
N SER A 320 17.20 -10.69 28.63
CA SER A 320 18.62 -10.48 28.91
C SER A 320 19.41 -11.68 28.40
N PRO A 321 20.47 -11.51 27.61
CA PRO A 321 21.45 -12.56 27.45
C PRO A 321 22.31 -12.58 28.72
N SER A 322 22.10 -13.60 29.56
CA SER A 322 23.13 -14.03 30.50
C SER A 322 24.30 -14.60 29.70
N ASN A 323 25.30 -13.79 29.41
CA ASN A 323 26.62 -14.28 29.07
C ASN A 323 27.57 -13.95 30.22
N GLN A 324 27.75 -14.94 31.09
CA GLN A 324 29.01 -15.12 31.78
C GLN A 324 30.06 -15.43 30.70
N GLU A 325 30.99 -14.52 30.48
CA GLU A 325 32.26 -14.87 29.87
C GLU A 325 33.38 -14.14 30.61
N ASN A 326 34.25 -14.95 31.20
CA ASN A 326 35.41 -14.56 31.97
C ASN A 326 36.36 -13.70 31.12
N LYS A 327 36.82 -12.57 31.66
CA LYS A 327 38.08 -11.96 31.25
C LYS A 327 38.83 -11.41 32.48
N PRO A 328 40.17 -11.62 32.57
CA PRO A 328 40.89 -11.45 33.82
C PRO A 328 41.14 -9.98 34.16
N ALA A 329 41.31 -9.76 35.46
CA ALA A 329 41.68 -8.49 36.07
C ALA A 329 43.08 -8.03 35.65
N GLU A 330 43.22 -6.74 35.37
CA GLU A 330 44.47 -6.01 35.59
C GLU A 330 44.19 -4.54 35.95
N GLU A 331 44.42 -4.27 37.24
CA GLU A 331 45.07 -3.11 37.85
C GLU A 331 44.50 -1.67 37.77
N VAL A 332 44.72 -0.96 38.87
CA VAL A 332 44.02 0.23 39.35
C VAL A 332 45.00 1.39 39.56
N LYS A 333 44.48 2.63 39.37
CA LYS A 333 44.85 3.96 39.95
C LYS A 333 45.89 4.86 39.21
N PRO A 334 45.94 6.20 39.48
CA PRO A 334 44.87 7.19 39.79
C PRO A 334 44.97 8.60 39.13
N SER A 335 43.84 9.34 39.16
CA SER A 335 43.64 10.77 39.53
C SER A 335 44.13 11.94 38.66
N ALA A 336 43.20 12.83 38.28
CA ALA A 336 43.17 14.25 38.73
C ALA A 336 41.82 14.95 38.43
N SER A 337 41.30 15.67 39.42
CA SER A 337 40.09 16.50 39.44
C SER A 337 40.28 17.90 38.84
N ALA A 338 39.20 18.53 38.35
CA ALA A 338 38.65 19.79 38.91
C ALA A 338 37.49 20.38 38.05
N THR A 339 36.38 20.71 38.69
CA THR A 339 35.24 21.56 38.28
C THR A 339 35.44 23.00 38.87
N PRO A 340 34.46 23.95 38.89
CA PRO A 340 33.41 24.41 37.95
C PRO A 340 33.41 25.96 37.77
N ALA A 341 32.54 26.53 36.92
CA ALA A 341 31.83 27.81 37.21
C ALA A 341 30.76 28.17 36.15
N ALA A 342 29.62 28.65 36.63
CA ALA A 342 28.45 29.16 35.90
C ALA A 342 28.46 30.70 35.85
N ALA A 343 27.74 31.32 34.91
CA ALA A 343 26.88 32.50 35.14
C ALA A 343 26.17 32.97 33.86
N GLN A 344 24.94 33.47 34.06
CA GLN A 344 23.92 33.97 33.14
C GLN A 344 24.20 35.40 32.63
N SER A 345 23.61 35.79 31.49
CA SER A 345 22.90 37.09 31.30
C SER A 345 22.38 37.31 29.87
N THR A 346 21.07 37.53 29.71
CA THR A 346 20.40 38.42 28.72
C THR A 346 20.18 39.82 29.37
N PRO A 347 19.70 40.92 28.72
CA PRO A 347 19.02 41.08 27.40
C PRO A 347 19.44 42.30 26.50
N GLU A 348 18.95 42.31 25.24
CA GLU A 348 18.39 43.36 24.32
C GLU A 348 18.89 44.85 24.38
N PRO A 349 19.03 45.68 23.27
CA PRO A 349 18.02 45.91 22.22
C PRO A 349 18.43 46.26 20.76
N THR A 350 17.36 46.36 19.96
CA THR A 350 17.11 46.70 18.53
C THR A 350 17.83 47.95 17.98
N PRO A 351 17.95 48.14 16.63
CA PRO A 351 16.90 48.84 15.86
C PRO A 351 16.68 48.38 14.39
N ALA A 352 15.54 48.86 13.86
CA ALA A 352 14.96 48.63 12.53
C ALA A 352 15.67 49.38 11.39
N VAL A 353 15.50 48.87 10.15
CA VAL A 353 15.56 49.68 8.91
C VAL A 353 14.49 49.18 7.92
N GLU A 354 13.73 50.16 7.45
CA GLU A 354 12.67 50.19 6.43
C GLU A 354 13.27 50.36 5.02
N LYS A 355 12.67 49.78 3.97
CA LYS A 355 12.47 50.45 2.66
C LYS A 355 11.67 49.62 1.64
N GLU A 356 10.50 50.19 1.35
CA GLU A 356 9.88 50.50 0.05
C GLU A 356 9.56 49.42 -1.01
N ALA A 357 8.29 49.53 -1.40
CA ALA A 357 7.57 48.83 -2.43
C ALA A 357 7.82 49.38 -3.84
N VAL A 358 7.58 48.54 -4.84
CA VAL A 358 7.18 48.99 -6.19
C VAL A 358 5.92 48.23 -6.56
N VAL A 359 4.88 49.00 -6.84
CA VAL A 359 3.56 48.60 -7.32
C VAL A 359 3.63 48.29 -8.81
N ALA A 360 3.02 47.19 -9.23
CA ALA A 360 2.46 47.04 -10.58
C ALA A 360 1.06 46.46 -10.43
N GLU A 361 0.05 47.29 -10.72
CA GLU A 361 -1.34 46.91 -10.85
C GLU A 361 -1.52 45.97 -12.05
N ASP A 362 -2.21 44.85 -11.85
CA ASP A 362 -2.95 44.19 -12.93
C ASP A 362 -4.42 44.03 -12.50
N ASN A 363 -5.29 44.66 -13.28
CA ASN A 363 -6.72 44.67 -13.11
C ASN A 363 -7.28 43.38 -13.71
N SER A 364 -7.72 42.44 -12.86
CA SER A 364 -8.59 41.34 -13.29
C SER A 364 -9.48 40.88 -12.14
N LYS A 365 -10.73 41.37 -12.17
CA LYS A 365 -11.85 40.94 -11.32
C LYS A 365 -12.12 39.44 -11.53
N PRO A 366 -12.25 38.61 -10.47
CA PRO A 366 -12.75 37.25 -10.63
C PRO A 366 -14.21 37.29 -11.08
N ALA A 367 -14.54 36.52 -12.12
CA ALA A 367 -15.92 36.31 -12.55
C ALA A 367 -16.69 35.58 -11.43
N GLU A 368 -17.85 36.11 -11.08
CA GLU A 368 -18.80 35.54 -10.13
C GLU A 368 -19.53 34.39 -10.83
N ASP A 369 -19.44 33.17 -10.28
CA ASP A 369 -20.11 31.99 -10.83
C ASP A 369 -21.64 32.18 -10.81
N PRO A 370 -22.37 31.82 -11.88
CA PRO A 370 -23.83 31.93 -11.88
C PRO A 370 -24.43 30.88 -10.93
N LYS A 371 -25.27 31.36 -9.99
CA LYS A 371 -26.12 30.52 -9.13
C LYS A 371 -26.96 29.57 -10.00
N PRO A 372 -27.05 28.26 -9.68
CA PRO A 372 -27.95 27.37 -10.38
C PRO A 372 -29.41 27.67 -10.02
N ASP A 373 -30.25 27.84 -11.05
CA ASP A 373 -31.71 27.93 -10.91
C ASP A 373 -32.27 26.58 -10.42
N MET A 374 -32.86 26.56 -9.22
CA MET A 374 -33.58 25.39 -8.70
C MET A 374 -35.00 25.35 -9.28
N VAL A 375 -35.24 24.42 -10.21
CA VAL A 375 -36.59 24.05 -10.64
C VAL A 375 -37.05 22.83 -9.83
N ILE A 376 -37.98 23.04 -8.89
CA ILE A 376 -38.61 21.96 -8.13
C ILE A 376 -39.75 21.38 -8.97
N SER A 377 -39.56 20.16 -9.52
CA SER A 377 -40.67 19.38 -10.08
C SER A 377 -41.36 18.57 -8.98
N ALA A 378 -42.69 18.57 -8.99
CA ALA A 378 -43.50 17.75 -8.10
C ALA A 378 -43.35 16.25 -8.41
N PRO A 379 -43.44 15.36 -7.40
CA PRO A 379 -43.32 13.91 -7.61
C PRO A 379 -44.52 13.33 -8.40
N PRO A 380 -44.32 12.27 -9.20
CA PRO A 380 -45.38 11.65 -9.99
C PRO A 380 -46.42 10.93 -9.13
N ALA A 381 -47.69 11.04 -9.52
CA ALA A 381 -48.89 10.64 -8.77
C ALA A 381 -49.16 9.12 -8.64
N THR A 382 -48.13 8.28 -8.57
CA THR A 382 -48.29 6.81 -8.50
C THR A 382 -47.34 6.16 -7.49
N THR A 383 -47.33 6.66 -6.25
CA THR A 383 -46.72 5.92 -5.13
C THR A 383 -47.82 5.12 -4.43
N PRO A 384 -47.68 3.79 -4.22
CA PRO A 384 -48.68 3.01 -3.49
C PRO A 384 -48.75 3.46 -2.03
N SER A 385 -49.96 3.55 -1.46
CA SER A 385 -50.16 3.89 -0.05
C SER A 385 -49.42 2.90 0.87
N PRO A 386 -48.73 3.38 1.92
CA PRO A 386 -48.01 2.49 2.83
C PRO A 386 -48.97 1.60 3.62
N THR A 387 -48.59 0.33 3.78
CA THR A 387 -49.32 -0.64 4.60
C THR A 387 -49.22 -0.28 6.08
N THR A 388 -50.37 -0.21 6.77
CA THR A 388 -50.44 0.15 8.19
C THR A 388 -49.79 -0.93 9.07
N VAL A 389 -48.73 -0.58 9.80
CA VAL A 389 -48.05 -1.46 10.76
C VAL A 389 -48.65 -1.24 12.16
N ILE A 390 -49.10 -2.31 12.82
CA ILE A 390 -49.60 -2.27 14.21
C ILE A 390 -48.47 -2.68 15.15
N CYS A 391 -48.12 -1.83 16.12
CA CYS A 391 -47.05 -2.08 17.09
C CYS A 391 -47.55 -2.94 18.26
N PRO A 392 -46.68 -3.73 18.91
CA PRO A 392 -47.01 -4.47 20.14
C PRO A 392 -47.39 -3.53 21.30
N PRO A 393 -48.23 -3.98 22.26
CA PRO A 393 -48.61 -3.17 23.42
C PRO A 393 -47.39 -2.71 24.21
N GLY A 394 -47.29 -1.40 24.47
CA GLY A 394 -46.20 -0.78 25.22
C GLY A 394 -45.06 -0.16 24.39
N PHE A 395 -45.12 -0.22 23.06
CA PHE A 395 -44.12 0.37 22.17
C PHE A 395 -44.73 1.40 21.21
N GLN A 396 -44.03 2.52 20.97
CA GLN A 396 -44.37 3.48 19.91
C GLN A 396 -43.54 3.18 18.65
N CYS A 397 -44.18 2.93 17.51
CA CYS A 397 -43.47 2.90 16.24
C CYS A 397 -43.17 4.33 15.78
N VAL A 398 -41.95 4.54 15.28
CA VAL A 398 -41.52 5.81 14.69
C VAL A 398 -41.20 5.55 13.22
N THR A 399 -41.91 6.20 12.31
CA THR A 399 -41.65 6.10 10.87
C THR A 399 -40.50 7.03 10.50
N LYS A 400 -39.35 6.48 10.11
CA LYS A 400 -38.22 7.24 9.60
C LYS A 400 -38.33 7.32 8.07
N HIS A 401 -38.61 8.50 7.54
CA HIS A 401 -38.55 8.74 6.10
C HIS A 401 -37.09 9.06 5.72
N THR A 402 -36.49 8.26 4.85
CA THR A 402 -35.18 8.56 4.26
C THR A 402 -35.40 9.06 2.84
N THR A 403 -35.17 10.35 2.62
CA THR A 403 -35.18 10.93 1.27
C THR A 403 -33.79 10.77 0.67
N ALA A 404 -33.63 9.87 -0.30
CA ALA A 404 -32.40 9.78 -1.08
C ALA A 404 -32.45 10.82 -2.22
N VAL A 405 -31.65 11.88 -2.12
CA VAL A 405 -31.45 12.83 -3.23
C VAL A 405 -30.38 12.25 -4.14
N VAL A 406 -30.77 11.79 -5.32
CA VAL A 406 -29.82 11.30 -6.34
C VAL A 406 -29.38 12.46 -7.20
N THR A 407 -28.22 13.03 -6.90
CA THR A 407 -27.58 14.06 -7.74
C THR A 407 -26.85 13.37 -8.90
N LYS A 408 -27.40 13.45 -10.13
CA LYS A 408 -26.67 13.02 -11.34
C LYS A 408 -25.84 14.19 -11.86
N VAL A 409 -24.55 14.20 -11.56
CA VAL A 409 -23.60 15.12 -12.19
C VAL A 409 -23.20 14.56 -13.56
N LYS A 410 -23.51 15.29 -14.63
CA LYS A 410 -23.09 14.96 -15.99
C LYS A 410 -21.85 15.80 -16.33
N TYR A 411 -20.69 15.16 -16.44
CA TYR A 411 -19.48 15.84 -16.92
C TYR A 411 -19.48 15.81 -18.45
N GLU A 412 -19.53 16.98 -19.09
CA GLU A 412 -19.25 17.13 -20.52
C GLU A 412 -17.82 17.66 -20.69
N THR A 413 -16.95 16.84 -21.28
CA THR A 413 -15.58 17.27 -21.61
C THR A 413 -15.61 18.18 -22.83
N VAL A 414 -15.38 19.47 -22.63
CA VAL A 414 -15.19 20.43 -23.73
C VAL A 414 -13.73 20.36 -24.17
N TYR A 415 -13.45 19.68 -25.27
CA TYR A 415 -12.14 19.75 -25.92
C TYR A 415 -11.96 21.11 -26.61
N PRO A 416 -10.84 21.84 -26.39
CA PRO A 416 -10.53 23.00 -27.19
C PRO A 416 -10.26 22.58 -28.64
N LYS A 417 -10.99 23.15 -29.60
CA LYS A 417 -10.78 22.96 -31.04
C LYS A 417 -9.36 23.42 -31.42
N GLN A 418 -8.40 22.49 -31.48
CA GLN A 418 -7.17 22.73 -32.23
C GLN A 418 -7.47 22.63 -33.73
N LYS A 419 -7.44 23.78 -34.42
CA LYS A 419 -7.38 23.85 -35.88
C LYS A 419 -6.11 23.14 -36.35
N ARG A 420 -6.23 21.90 -36.84
CA ARG A 420 -5.20 21.30 -37.70
C ARG A 420 -5.31 21.92 -39.09
N GLN A 421 -4.35 22.75 -39.46
CA GLN A 421 -4.10 23.10 -40.86
C GLN A 421 -3.59 21.85 -41.58
N SER A 422 -4.39 21.34 -42.51
CA SER A 422 -4.02 20.25 -43.41
C SER A 422 -3.29 20.84 -44.63
N LEU A 423 -2.00 20.52 -44.78
CA LEU A 423 -1.23 20.67 -46.01
C LEU A 423 -0.52 19.35 -46.31
N HIS A 424 -1.12 18.48 -47.11
CA HIS A 424 -0.64 18.15 -48.45
C HIS A 424 -1.45 17.02 -49.10
N HIS A 425 -1.46 17.10 -50.43
CA HIS A 425 -2.39 16.51 -51.37
C HIS A 425 -2.22 15.02 -51.65
N ARG A 426 -3.38 14.38 -51.88
CA ARG A 426 -3.69 13.26 -52.78
C ARG A 426 -2.61 12.87 -53.79
N ARG A 427 -2.39 11.56 -53.94
CA ARG A 427 -2.47 10.87 -55.25
C ARG A 427 -2.92 9.42 -55.04
N HIS A 428 -4.13 9.11 -55.50
CA HIS A 428 -4.60 7.76 -55.79
C HIS A 428 -4.26 7.42 -57.24
N MET A 429 -3.81 6.18 -57.44
CA MET A 429 -4.21 5.22 -58.48
C MET A 429 -4.30 5.69 -59.94
N HIS A 430 -3.49 5.05 -60.80
CA HIS A 430 -3.94 4.61 -62.12
C HIS A 430 -3.36 3.23 -62.45
N SER A 431 -4.28 2.32 -62.82
CA SER A 431 -4.18 1.20 -63.78
C SER A 431 -2.81 0.56 -64.04
N LEU A 432 -2.68 -0.73 -63.73
CA LEU A 432 -3.00 -1.88 -64.61
C LEU A 432 -2.95 -3.18 -63.81
#